data_AF-A0A924TUW0-F1
#
_entry.id   AF-A0A924TUW0-F1
#
_cell.length_a   1.000
_cell.length_b   1.000
_cell.length_c   1.000
_cell.angle_alpha   90.00
_cell.angle_beta   90.00
_cell.angle_gamma   90.00
#
_symmetry.space_group_name_H-M   'P 1'
#
loop_
_entity.id
_entity.type
_entity.pdbx_description
1 polymer ?
#
loop_
_entity_poly.entity_id
_entity_poly.type
_entity_poly.pdbx_seq_one_letter_code
_entity_poly.pdbx_strand_id
1 'polypeptide(L)'
;MFFYLETQSSTHIAVTHHKLARAEITPDFLRVNLWLDSWPNEAARLDGQPACAHWFVAVPAETLKLDAGLLAGLLAAVIATPDFAGATQLPDASVGIAALKTRKWAEVKAERDRRADGTFTSGSRTFDADPVNLVGAALDAYLSVQNKEAYAQPWVLADNSAAMLTAAEMIAAGRACKAYLAGLWVISQGLRDKLNAAQTTAEVDAITWPA
;
A
#
# COMPACT_ATOMS: atom_id res chain seq x y z
N MET A 1 3.73 17.25 -10.90
CA MET A 1 3.13 15.90 -10.87
C MET A 1 3.34 15.25 -9.52
N PHE A 2 2.31 14.55 -9.03
CA PHE A 2 2.25 14.04 -7.66
C PHE A 2 2.18 12.52 -7.61
N PHE A 3 2.48 11.93 -6.46
CA PHE A 3 2.31 10.52 -6.19
C PHE A 3 1.85 10.33 -4.75
N TYR A 4 1.06 9.27 -4.55
CA TYR A 4 0.64 8.79 -3.25
C TYR A 4 1.51 7.60 -2.87
N LEU A 5 2.10 7.66 -1.69
CA LEU A 5 2.75 6.54 -1.05
C LEU A 5 2.77 6.82 0.45
N GLU A 6 2.33 5.88 1.28
CA GLU A 6 2.55 6.02 2.71
C GLU A 6 3.98 5.60 3.04
N THR A 7 4.79 6.57 3.48
CA THR A 7 6.17 6.35 3.89
C THR A 7 6.53 7.25 5.06
N GLN A 8 7.66 6.99 5.70
CA GLN A 8 8.18 7.83 6.78
C GLN A 8 9.42 8.58 6.29
N SER A 9 9.46 9.89 6.54
CA SER A 9 10.67 10.68 6.31
C SER A 9 11.83 10.21 7.20
N SER A 10 13.04 10.65 6.88
CA SER A 10 14.22 10.50 7.74
C SER A 10 14.07 11.14 9.12
N THR A 11 13.05 12.00 9.30
CA THR A 11 12.68 12.64 10.57
C THR A 11 11.47 11.97 11.24
N HIS A 12 11.09 10.76 10.81
CA HIS A 12 9.97 9.97 11.33
C HIS A 12 8.59 10.64 11.18
N ILE A 13 8.43 11.56 10.22
CA ILE A 13 7.14 12.14 9.87
C ILE A 13 6.50 11.23 8.83
N ALA A 14 5.28 10.75 9.11
CA ALA A 14 4.48 10.05 8.12
C ALA A 14 4.10 11.02 6.99
N VAL A 15 4.45 10.68 5.76
CA VAL A 15 4.15 11.44 4.55
C VAL A 15 3.41 10.56 3.57
N THR A 16 2.38 11.13 2.95
CA THR A 16 1.53 10.41 1.99
C THR A 16 1.46 11.08 0.63
N HIS A 17 1.86 12.35 0.55
CA HIS A 17 1.73 13.16 -0.64
C HIS A 17 3.09 13.68 -1.08
N HIS A 18 3.48 13.34 -2.30
CA HIS A 18 4.82 13.61 -2.80
C HIS A 18 4.78 14.25 -4.18
N LYS A 19 5.78 15.06 -4.49
CA LYS A 19 5.92 15.78 -5.76
C LYS A 19 7.35 15.63 -6.28
N LEU A 20 7.49 15.30 -7.57
CA LEU A 20 8.77 15.47 -8.26
C LEU A 20 9.01 16.98 -8.46
N ALA A 21 9.93 17.54 -7.69
CA ALA A 21 10.20 18.97 -7.63
C ALA A 21 11.21 19.42 -8.69
N ARG A 22 12.24 18.61 -8.92
CA ARG A 22 13.33 18.89 -9.86
C ARG A 22 13.89 17.59 -10.43
N ALA A 23 14.35 17.64 -11.67
CA ALA A 23 15.08 16.58 -12.32
C ALA A 23 16.26 17.17 -13.09
N GLU A 24 17.45 16.60 -12.96
CA GLU A 24 18.66 17.06 -13.64
C GLU A 24 19.50 15.89 -14.14
N ILE A 25 19.93 15.95 -15.39
CA ILE A 25 20.88 15.00 -15.93
C ILE A 25 22.30 15.37 -15.47
N THR A 26 23.10 14.38 -15.09
CA THR A 26 24.49 14.60 -14.74
C THR A 26 25.30 15.03 -15.97
N PRO A 27 26.42 15.77 -15.81
CA PRO A 27 27.21 16.25 -16.95
C PRO A 27 27.78 15.13 -17.84
N ASP A 28 27.96 13.93 -17.30
CA ASP A 28 28.39 12.74 -18.03
C ASP A 28 27.24 12.01 -18.74
N PHE A 29 25.99 12.49 -18.59
CA PHE A 29 24.77 11.91 -19.13
C PHE A 29 24.45 10.48 -18.66
N LEU A 30 25.14 9.98 -17.64
CA LEU A 30 24.95 8.60 -17.16
C LEU A 30 23.81 8.48 -16.17
N ARG A 31 23.43 9.57 -15.50
CA ARG A 31 22.41 9.56 -14.44
C ARG A 31 21.47 10.73 -14.53
N VAL A 32 20.28 10.56 -13.97
CA VAL A 32 19.35 11.64 -13.68
C VAL A 32 19.13 11.71 -12.18
N ASN A 33 19.42 12.88 -11.63
CA ASN A 33 19.19 13.26 -10.25
C ASN A 33 17.77 13.80 -10.13
N LEU A 34 17.01 13.28 -9.18
CA LEU A 34 15.60 13.58 -8.95
C LEU A 34 15.44 14.07 -7.52
N TRP A 35 14.80 15.22 -7.34
CA TRP A 35 14.46 15.77 -6.04
C TRP A 35 12.96 15.72 -5.84
N LEU A 36 12.54 15.21 -4.69
CA LEU A 36 11.15 15.04 -4.36
C LEU A 36 10.82 15.79 -3.07
N ASP A 37 9.71 16.50 -3.07
CA ASP A 37 9.15 17.18 -1.91
C ASP A 37 7.95 16.41 -1.39
N SER A 38 7.79 16.31 -0.07
CA SER A 38 6.72 15.53 0.56
C SER A 38 6.01 16.25 1.69
N TRP A 39 4.71 15.97 1.81
CA TRP A 39 3.81 16.51 2.82
C TRP A 39 3.15 15.38 3.60
N PRO A 40 2.70 15.64 4.84
CA PRO A 40 1.97 14.64 5.64
C PRO A 40 0.75 14.11 4.88
N ASN A 41 0.06 14.99 4.17
CA ASN A 41 -1.09 14.68 3.32
C ASN A 41 -1.27 15.79 2.25
N GLU A 42 -2.21 15.57 1.32
CA GLU A 42 -2.53 16.56 0.28
C GLU A 42 -3.10 17.86 0.87
N ALA A 43 -3.91 17.78 1.93
CA ALA A 43 -4.51 18.96 2.56
C ALA A 43 -3.42 19.93 3.05
N ALA A 44 -2.39 19.43 3.73
CA ALA A 44 -1.25 20.24 4.16
C ALA A 44 -0.58 20.98 2.98
N ARG A 45 -0.41 20.31 1.84
CA ARG A 45 0.13 20.97 0.63
C ARG A 45 -0.83 22.05 0.10
N LEU A 46 -2.12 21.75 0.03
CA LEU A 46 -3.14 22.68 -0.49
C LEU A 46 -3.31 23.91 0.41
N ASP A 47 -3.13 23.74 1.72
CA ASP A 47 -3.09 24.82 2.71
C ASP A 47 -1.81 25.67 2.63
N GLY A 48 -0.91 25.35 1.69
CA GLY A 48 0.33 26.08 1.47
C GLY A 48 1.42 25.79 2.50
N GLN A 49 1.29 24.71 3.28
CA GLN A 49 2.35 24.31 4.19
C GLN A 49 3.62 23.93 3.41
N PRO A 50 4.82 24.26 3.93
CA PRO A 50 6.06 23.83 3.31
C PRO A 50 6.16 22.30 3.34
N ALA A 51 6.92 21.75 2.39
CA ALA A 51 7.25 20.33 2.42
C ALA A 51 7.99 20.01 3.72
N CYS A 52 7.61 18.90 4.35
CA CYS A 52 8.20 18.44 5.62
C CYS A 52 9.32 17.41 5.42
N ALA A 53 9.48 16.90 4.19
CA ALA A 53 10.55 16.00 3.82
C ALA A 53 10.99 16.23 2.38
N HIS A 54 12.29 16.05 2.16
CA HIS A 54 12.95 16.18 0.86
C HIS A 54 13.75 14.92 0.59
N TRP A 55 13.64 14.42 -0.63
CA TRP A 55 14.27 13.18 -1.05
C TRP A 55 15.18 13.43 -2.23
N PHE A 56 16.23 12.62 -2.31
CA PHE A 56 17.15 12.62 -3.43
C PHE A 56 17.26 11.20 -3.98
N VAL A 57 16.96 11.05 -5.26
CA VAL A 57 17.01 9.77 -5.97
C VAL A 57 17.86 9.95 -7.22
N ALA A 58 18.88 9.11 -7.39
CA ALA A 58 19.69 9.09 -8.60
C ALA A 58 19.39 7.79 -9.38
N VAL A 59 18.93 7.93 -10.63
CA VAL A 59 18.63 6.80 -11.51
C VAL A 59 19.57 6.79 -12.71
N PRO A 60 19.99 5.62 -13.23
CA PRO A 60 20.73 5.57 -14.49
C PRO A 60 19.88 6.15 -15.63
N ALA A 61 20.46 6.98 -16.49
CA ALA A 61 19.72 7.63 -17.58
C ALA A 61 19.17 6.60 -18.58
N GLU A 62 19.89 5.50 -18.78
CA GLU A 62 19.50 4.40 -19.67
C GLU A 62 18.26 3.62 -19.23
N THR A 63 17.85 3.71 -17.96
CA THR A 63 16.65 3.02 -17.47
C THR A 63 15.37 3.85 -17.67
N LEU A 64 15.49 5.10 -18.13
CA LEU A 64 14.35 5.96 -18.38
C LEU A 64 13.56 5.48 -19.60
N LYS A 65 12.32 5.03 -19.34
CA LYS A 65 11.36 4.65 -20.38
C LYS A 65 10.58 5.88 -20.83
N LEU A 66 10.94 6.44 -21.98
CA LEU A 66 10.40 7.71 -22.47
C LEU A 66 9.22 7.55 -23.45
N ASP A 67 8.73 6.32 -23.66
CA ASP A 67 7.67 6.01 -24.64
C ASP A 67 6.36 6.78 -24.39
N ALA A 68 6.06 7.04 -23.12
CA ALA A 68 4.91 7.83 -22.68
C ALA A 68 5.25 9.31 -22.41
N GLY A 69 6.45 9.76 -22.82
CA GLY A 69 6.98 11.10 -22.60
C GLY A 69 7.90 11.22 -21.38
N LEU A 70 8.65 12.33 -21.33
CA LEU A 70 9.70 12.55 -20.33
C LEU A 70 9.18 12.48 -18.89
N LEU A 71 8.10 13.20 -18.57
CA LEU A 71 7.55 13.23 -17.22
C LEU A 71 7.08 11.83 -16.76
N ALA A 72 6.43 11.07 -17.63
CA ALA A 72 5.99 9.71 -17.33
C ALA A 72 7.18 8.77 -17.09
N GLY A 73 8.24 8.90 -17.90
CA GLY A 73 9.47 8.12 -17.71
C GLY A 73 10.20 8.42 -16.41
N LEU A 74 10.31 9.71 -16.04
CA LEU A 74 10.90 10.12 -14.76
C LEU A 74 10.10 9.58 -13.56
N LEU A 75 8.76 9.60 -13.65
CA LEU A 75 7.89 9.04 -12.60
C LEU A 75 8.03 7.53 -12.48
N ALA A 76 8.02 6.81 -13.59
CA ALA A 76 8.23 5.37 -13.59
C ALA A 76 9.59 5.01 -12.94
N ALA A 77 10.63 5.83 -13.18
CA ALA A 77 11.94 5.65 -12.57
C ALA A 77 11.96 5.93 -11.07
N VAL A 78 11.24 6.96 -10.59
CA VAL A 78 11.04 7.17 -9.13
C VAL A 78 10.35 5.95 -8.51
N ILE A 79 9.22 5.51 -9.07
CA ILE A 79 8.40 4.41 -8.52
C ILE A 79 9.19 3.09 -8.50
N ALA A 80 10.14 2.92 -9.42
CA ALA A 80 11.00 1.75 -9.44
C ALA A 80 12.09 1.73 -8.35
N THR A 81 12.27 2.83 -7.61
CA THR A 81 13.25 2.90 -6.52
C THR A 81 12.69 2.32 -5.21
N PRO A 82 13.53 1.74 -4.33
CA PRO A 82 13.06 1.10 -3.11
C PRO A 82 12.22 2.02 -2.21
N ASP A 83 12.63 3.28 -2.05
CA ASP A 83 11.95 4.26 -1.19
C ASP A 83 10.55 4.65 -1.70
N PHE A 84 10.29 4.42 -2.99
CA PHE A 84 9.04 4.78 -3.65
C PHE A 84 8.32 3.60 -4.31
N ALA A 85 8.74 2.38 -3.99
CA ALA A 85 8.14 1.16 -4.53
C ALA A 85 6.65 1.08 -4.13
N GLY A 86 5.79 0.84 -5.12
CA GLY A 86 4.33 0.77 -4.90
C GLY A 86 3.61 2.12 -4.91
N ALA A 87 4.32 3.25 -5.10
CA ALA A 87 3.68 4.56 -5.20
C ALA A 87 2.67 4.63 -6.36
N THR A 88 1.52 5.26 -6.10
CA THR A 88 0.48 5.50 -7.11
C THR A 88 0.62 6.92 -7.66
N GLN A 89 0.79 7.05 -8.98
CA GLN A 89 0.80 8.36 -9.64
C GLN A 89 -0.55 9.07 -9.46
N LEU A 90 -0.50 10.33 -9.06
CA LEU A 90 -1.67 11.19 -8.92
C LEU A 90 -1.68 12.23 -10.05
N PRO A 91 -2.83 12.46 -10.71
CA PRO A 91 -2.96 13.57 -11.66
C PRO A 91 -2.67 14.91 -10.97
N ASP A 92 -2.08 15.85 -11.73
CA ASP A 92 -1.78 17.20 -11.23
C ASP A 92 -3.09 17.90 -10.79
N ALA A 93 -2.98 18.89 -9.89
CA ALA A 93 -4.08 19.52 -9.15
C ALA A 93 -5.06 20.35 -10.01
N SER A 94 -5.10 20.17 -11.33
CA SER A 94 -6.09 20.81 -12.21
C SER A 94 -7.47 20.15 -12.09
N VAL A 95 -8.22 20.72 -11.15
CA VAL A 95 -9.67 21.00 -11.06
C VAL A 95 -10.64 19.92 -11.52
N GLY A 96 -11.25 19.26 -10.54
CA GLY A 96 -12.49 18.52 -10.72
C GLY A 96 -12.64 17.39 -9.72
N ILE A 97 -13.90 17.08 -9.39
CA ILE A 97 -14.22 15.96 -8.50
C ILE A 97 -13.64 14.62 -8.99
N ALA A 98 -13.46 14.43 -10.29
CA ALA A 98 -12.85 13.23 -10.86
C ALA A 98 -11.41 13.00 -10.37
N ALA A 99 -10.58 14.06 -10.32
CA ALA A 99 -9.21 13.95 -9.82
C ALA A 99 -9.19 13.62 -8.32
N LEU A 100 -10.08 14.22 -7.53
CA LEU A 100 -10.24 13.92 -6.10
C LEU A 100 -10.65 12.46 -5.88
N LYS A 101 -11.60 11.93 -6.66
CA LYS A 101 -12.01 10.52 -6.58
C LYS A 101 -10.85 9.56 -6.86
N THR A 102 -10.01 9.86 -7.86
CA THR A 102 -8.82 9.05 -8.17
C THR A 102 -7.81 9.05 -7.02
N ARG A 103 -7.59 10.21 -6.40
CA ARG A 103 -6.67 10.34 -5.26
C ARG A 103 -7.19 9.63 -4.01
N LYS A 104 -8.45 9.85 -3.66
CA LYS A 104 -9.10 9.15 -2.54
C LYS A 104 -9.13 7.64 -2.76
N TRP A 105 -9.26 7.18 -4.02
CA TRP A 105 -9.14 5.77 -4.32
C TRP A 105 -7.72 5.22 -4.09
N ALA A 106 -6.67 6.01 -4.37
CA ALA A 106 -5.30 5.63 -4.02
C ALA A 106 -5.11 5.48 -2.51
N GLU A 107 -5.62 6.43 -1.72
CA GLU A 107 -5.65 6.33 -0.24
C GLU A 107 -6.39 5.07 0.23
N VAL A 108 -7.57 4.80 -0.34
CA VAL A 108 -8.37 3.61 0.03
C VAL A 108 -7.60 2.32 -0.24
N LYS A 109 -6.92 2.21 -1.38
CA LYS A 109 -6.10 1.03 -1.69
C LYS A 109 -4.92 0.90 -0.75
N ALA A 110 -4.20 1.98 -0.48
CA ALA A 110 -3.05 1.94 0.41
C ALA A 110 -3.44 1.50 1.82
N GLU A 111 -4.55 2.01 2.36
CA GLU A 111 -5.04 1.58 3.68
C GLU A 111 -5.53 0.12 3.67
N ARG A 112 -6.11 -0.36 2.55
CA ARG A 112 -6.43 -1.79 2.39
C ARG A 112 -5.17 -2.63 2.48
N ASP A 113 -4.13 -2.23 1.75
CA ASP A 113 -2.89 -2.99 1.63
C ASP A 113 -2.16 -2.97 2.99
N ARG A 114 -2.10 -1.82 3.67
CA ARG A 114 -1.61 -1.70 5.06
C ARG A 114 -2.34 -2.60 6.05
N ARG A 115 -3.68 -2.70 5.95
CA ARG A 115 -4.48 -3.64 6.78
C ARG A 115 -4.24 -5.09 6.37
N ALA A 116 -4.07 -5.37 5.08
CA ALA A 116 -3.79 -6.72 4.59
C ALA A 116 -2.45 -7.25 5.11
N ASP A 117 -1.49 -6.38 5.43
CA ASP A 117 -0.23 -6.70 6.10
C ASP A 117 -0.34 -6.72 7.64
N GLY A 118 -1.55 -6.56 8.18
CA GLY A 118 -1.83 -6.49 9.61
C GLY A 118 -2.03 -7.87 10.26
N THR A 119 -2.89 -7.90 11.28
CA THR A 119 -3.19 -9.12 12.03
C THR A 119 -4.67 -9.44 12.03
N PHE A 120 -5.00 -10.72 12.26
CA PHE A 120 -6.37 -11.19 12.39
C PHE A 120 -6.48 -12.23 13.51
N THR A 121 -7.70 -12.47 14.01
CA THR A 121 -7.94 -13.44 15.08
C THR A 121 -8.58 -14.71 14.56
N SER A 122 -8.15 -15.86 15.07
CA SER A 122 -8.82 -17.15 14.88
C SER A 122 -8.84 -17.92 16.20
N GLY A 123 -10.04 -18.28 16.68
CA GLY A 123 -10.22 -18.78 18.04
C GLY A 123 -9.80 -17.72 19.07
N SER A 124 -8.92 -18.11 20.00
CA SER A 124 -8.36 -17.21 21.02
C SER A 124 -6.97 -16.66 20.66
N ARG A 125 -6.49 -16.87 19.43
CA ARG A 125 -5.14 -16.50 18.99
C ARG A 125 -5.17 -15.41 17.91
N THR A 126 -4.10 -14.63 17.86
CA THR A 126 -3.86 -13.58 16.86
C THR A 126 -2.72 -14.00 15.93
N PHE A 127 -2.94 -13.87 14.64
CA PHE A 127 -2.03 -14.29 13.57
C PHE A 127 -1.67 -13.08 12.71
N ASP A 128 -0.45 -13.07 12.17
CA ASP A 128 -0.10 -12.18 11.06
C ASP A 128 -0.86 -12.59 9.81
N ALA A 129 -1.31 -11.61 9.03
CA ALA A 129 -2.01 -11.82 7.78
C ALA A 129 -1.01 -12.23 6.68
N ASP A 130 -0.56 -13.48 6.72
CA ASP A 130 0.32 -14.09 5.73
C ASP A 130 -0.46 -15.14 4.91
N PRO A 131 -1.21 -14.72 3.88
CA PRO A 131 -2.07 -15.63 3.14
C PRO A 131 -1.27 -16.70 2.37
N VAL A 132 -0.03 -16.43 1.98
CA VAL A 132 0.77 -17.39 1.21
C VAL A 132 1.11 -18.58 2.09
N ASN A 133 1.70 -18.34 3.26
CA ASN A 133 2.12 -19.42 4.14
C ASN A 133 0.93 -20.06 4.88
N LEU A 134 -0.05 -19.28 5.34
CA LEU A 134 -1.21 -19.81 6.05
C LEU A 134 -2.11 -20.68 5.16
N VAL A 135 -2.34 -20.29 3.91
CA VAL A 135 -3.18 -21.09 3.00
C VAL A 135 -2.49 -22.40 2.62
N GLY A 136 -1.16 -22.36 2.40
CA GLY A 136 -0.37 -23.58 2.18
C GLY A 136 -0.44 -24.53 3.38
N ALA A 137 -0.16 -24.05 4.58
CA ALA A 137 -0.22 -24.86 5.80
C ALA A 137 -1.63 -25.39 6.09
N ALA A 138 -2.67 -24.61 5.81
CA ALA A 138 -4.07 -25.06 5.94
C ALA A 138 -4.43 -26.15 4.92
N LEU A 139 -3.89 -26.10 3.70
CA LEU A 139 -4.06 -27.15 2.70
C LEU A 139 -3.36 -28.44 3.13
N ASP A 140 -2.11 -28.34 3.61
CA ASP A 140 -1.37 -29.50 4.11
C ASP A 140 -2.08 -30.16 5.30
N ALA A 141 -2.54 -29.34 6.26
CA ALA A 141 -3.35 -29.79 7.38
C ALA A 141 -4.62 -30.53 6.92
N TYR A 142 -5.32 -29.99 5.91
CA TYR A 142 -6.49 -30.62 5.33
C TYR A 142 -6.15 -31.97 4.68
N LEU A 143 -5.07 -32.05 3.91
CA LEU A 143 -4.62 -33.28 3.26
C LEU A 143 -4.24 -34.36 4.29
N SER A 144 -3.52 -34.00 5.37
CA SER A 144 -3.22 -34.94 6.46
C SER A 144 -4.49 -35.50 7.09
N VAL A 145 -5.53 -34.68 7.31
CA VAL A 145 -6.82 -35.16 7.81
C VAL A 145 -7.47 -36.14 6.84
N GLN A 146 -7.46 -35.85 5.53
CA GLN A 146 -8.02 -36.75 4.51
C GLN A 146 -7.26 -38.08 4.44
N ASN A 147 -5.93 -38.04 4.59
CA ASN A 147 -5.05 -39.20 4.58
C ASN A 147 -5.01 -39.95 5.93
N LYS A 148 -5.72 -39.45 6.95
CA LYS A 148 -5.73 -39.99 8.33
C LYS A 148 -4.35 -39.98 9.00
N GLU A 149 -3.54 -38.98 8.66
CA GLU A 149 -2.23 -38.75 9.25
C GLU A 149 -2.35 -37.81 10.46
N ALA A 150 -1.48 -38.00 11.44
CA ALA A 150 -1.37 -37.05 12.54
C ALA A 150 -0.72 -35.75 12.02
N TYR A 151 -1.28 -34.61 12.42
CA TYR A 151 -0.77 -33.30 12.05
C TYR A 151 -0.61 -32.44 13.29
N ALA A 152 0.60 -31.88 13.45
CA ALA A 152 0.91 -30.83 14.40
C ALA A 152 2.03 -29.97 13.80
N GLN A 153 1.82 -28.66 13.75
CA GLN A 153 2.81 -27.73 13.19
C GLN A 153 3.11 -26.61 14.19
N PRO A 154 4.39 -26.33 14.50
CA PRO A 154 4.74 -25.13 15.25
C PRO A 154 4.47 -23.90 14.38
N TRP A 155 3.84 -22.89 14.96
CA TRP A 155 3.54 -21.62 14.30
C TRP A 155 3.90 -20.46 15.22
N VAL A 156 4.47 -19.39 14.65
CA VAL A 156 4.75 -18.15 15.37
C VAL A 156 3.55 -17.22 15.20
N LEU A 157 2.95 -16.81 16.31
CA LEU A 157 1.81 -15.90 16.37
C LEU A 157 2.29 -14.44 16.26
N ALA A 158 1.35 -13.52 16.06
CA ALA A 158 1.65 -12.09 15.88
C ALA A 158 2.36 -11.44 17.10
N ASP A 159 2.20 -12.02 18.29
CA ASP A 159 2.89 -11.60 19.51
C ASP A 159 4.30 -12.23 19.66
N ASN A 160 4.81 -12.88 18.60
CA ASN A 160 6.04 -13.66 18.54
C ASN A 160 6.08 -14.88 19.46
N SER A 161 4.95 -15.30 20.05
CA SER A 161 4.88 -16.56 20.78
C SER A 161 4.74 -17.74 19.80
N ALA A 162 5.28 -18.90 20.17
CA ALA A 162 5.13 -20.12 19.39
C ALA A 162 4.00 -21.00 19.94
N ALA A 163 3.13 -21.50 19.06
CA ALA A 163 2.07 -22.45 19.41
C ALA A 163 2.14 -23.67 18.49
N MET A 164 1.92 -24.86 19.06
CA MET A 164 1.66 -26.05 18.26
C MET A 164 0.20 -26.04 17.82
N LEU A 165 -0.03 -25.99 16.50
CA LEU A 165 -1.35 -26.00 15.91
C LEU A 165 -1.71 -27.40 15.42
N THR A 166 -2.88 -27.86 15.85
CA THR A 166 -3.55 -29.04 15.29
C THR A 166 -4.06 -28.75 13.88
N ALA A 167 -4.42 -29.80 13.13
CA ALA A 167 -4.98 -29.62 11.79
C ALA A 167 -6.26 -28.76 11.81
N ALA A 168 -7.12 -28.96 12.81
CA ALA A 168 -8.36 -28.18 12.94
C ALA A 168 -8.07 -26.69 13.16
N GLU A 169 -7.09 -26.36 14.00
CA GLU A 169 -6.69 -24.98 14.27
C GLU A 169 -6.03 -24.33 13.05
N MET A 170 -5.17 -25.07 12.34
CA MET A 170 -4.52 -24.56 11.12
C MET A 170 -5.53 -24.29 10.00
N ILE A 171 -6.46 -25.22 9.76
CA ILE A 171 -7.54 -25.02 8.77
C ILE A 171 -8.42 -23.83 9.16
N ALA A 172 -8.75 -23.68 10.46
CA ALA A 172 -9.53 -22.54 10.95
C ALA A 172 -8.77 -21.22 10.74
N ALA A 173 -7.47 -21.17 11.04
CA ALA A 173 -6.62 -20.00 10.81
C ALA A 173 -6.57 -19.60 9.32
N GLY A 174 -6.33 -20.55 8.41
CA GLY A 174 -6.33 -20.29 6.96
C GLY A 174 -7.68 -19.76 6.45
N ARG A 175 -8.80 -20.32 6.93
CA ARG A 175 -10.15 -19.82 6.60
C ARG A 175 -10.40 -18.42 7.14
N ALA A 176 -9.98 -18.15 8.38
CA ALA A 176 -10.12 -16.84 9.01
C ALA A 176 -9.29 -15.77 8.29
N CYS A 177 -8.05 -16.07 7.89
CA CYS A 177 -7.22 -15.18 7.06
C CYS A 177 -7.91 -14.84 5.74
N LYS A 178 -8.42 -15.85 5.02
CA LYS A 178 -9.17 -15.62 3.77
C LYS A 178 -10.41 -14.75 3.99
N ALA A 179 -11.16 -15.00 5.05
CA ALA A 179 -12.35 -14.21 5.38
C ALA A 179 -12.00 -12.76 5.73
N TYR A 180 -10.90 -12.56 6.47
CA TYR A 180 -10.37 -11.24 6.81
C TYR A 180 -10.03 -10.43 5.55
N LEU A 181 -9.20 -11.00 4.65
CA LEU A 181 -8.80 -10.33 3.40
C LEU A 181 -10.00 -10.08 2.47
N ALA A 182 -10.95 -11.02 2.40
CA ALA A 182 -12.19 -10.82 1.66
C ALA A 182 -13.03 -9.66 2.25
N GLY A 183 -13.08 -9.53 3.57
CA GLY A 183 -13.73 -8.41 4.26
C GLY A 183 -13.12 -7.06 3.87
N LEU A 184 -11.79 -6.96 3.89
CA LEU A 184 -11.08 -5.76 3.43
C LEU A 184 -11.43 -5.42 1.98
N TRP A 185 -11.45 -6.43 1.10
CA TRP A 185 -11.84 -6.22 -0.30
C TRP A 185 -13.27 -5.69 -0.43
N VAL A 186 -14.24 -6.31 0.28
CA VAL A 186 -15.65 -5.87 0.26
C VAL A 186 -15.79 -4.43 0.75
N ILE A 187 -15.11 -4.07 1.84
CA ILE A 187 -15.10 -2.68 2.33
C ILE A 187 -14.54 -1.75 1.25
N SER A 188 -13.39 -2.09 0.64
CA SER A 188 -12.78 -1.26 -0.39
C SER A 188 -13.71 -1.03 -1.60
N GLN A 189 -14.48 -2.05 -2.01
CA GLN A 189 -15.46 -1.88 -3.09
C GLN A 189 -16.64 -1.00 -2.67
N GLY A 190 -17.14 -1.15 -1.45
CA GLY A 190 -18.17 -0.25 -0.92
C GLY A 190 -17.69 1.22 -0.86
N LEU A 191 -16.42 1.45 -0.52
CA LEU A 191 -15.81 2.78 -0.58
C LEU A 191 -15.66 3.27 -2.03
N ARG A 192 -15.34 2.38 -2.97
CA ARG A 192 -15.28 2.70 -4.40
C ARG A 192 -16.64 3.13 -4.94
N ASP A 193 -17.71 2.46 -4.55
CA ASP A 193 -19.08 2.80 -4.95
C ASP A 193 -19.49 4.17 -4.40
N LYS A 194 -19.19 4.45 -3.12
CA LYS A 194 -19.39 5.79 -2.53
C LYS A 194 -18.61 6.85 -3.29
N LEU A 195 -17.36 6.59 -3.66
CA LEU A 195 -16.55 7.50 -4.46
C LEU A 195 -17.18 7.77 -5.82
N ASN A 196 -17.68 6.72 -6.49
CA ASN A 196 -18.35 6.88 -7.78
C ASN A 196 -19.63 7.73 -7.65
N ALA A 197 -20.39 7.55 -6.57
CA ALA A 197 -21.62 8.28 -6.30
C ALA A 197 -21.41 9.75 -5.88
N ALA A 198 -20.30 10.09 -5.23
CA ALA A 198 -20.03 11.45 -4.74
C ALA A 198 -20.11 12.51 -5.85
N GLN A 199 -20.79 13.63 -5.60
CA GLN A 199 -20.99 14.75 -6.52
C GLN A 199 -20.28 16.02 -6.07
N THR A 200 -19.82 16.07 -4.82
CA THR A 200 -19.09 17.20 -4.24
C THR A 200 -17.72 16.79 -3.70
N THR A 201 -16.85 17.78 -3.51
CA THR A 201 -15.54 17.56 -2.87
C THR A 201 -15.69 17.10 -1.42
N ALA A 202 -16.61 17.71 -0.67
CA ALA A 202 -16.89 17.36 0.72
C ALA A 202 -17.34 15.90 0.88
N GLU A 203 -18.14 15.36 -0.04
CA GLU A 203 -18.53 13.94 -0.04
C GLU A 203 -17.33 13.02 -0.30
N VAL A 204 -16.41 13.41 -1.18
CA VAL A 204 -15.18 12.64 -1.42
C VAL A 204 -14.28 12.65 -0.17
N ASP A 205 -14.14 13.80 0.47
CA ASP A 205 -13.31 13.96 1.67
C ASP A 205 -13.86 13.21 2.88
N ALA A 206 -15.19 13.10 3.00
CA ALA A 206 -15.87 12.35 4.06
C ALA A 206 -15.72 10.82 3.92
N ILE A 207 -15.25 10.30 2.79
CA ILE A 207 -15.07 8.86 2.58
C ILE A 207 -13.80 8.41 3.29
N THR A 208 -13.98 7.64 4.36
CA THR A 208 -12.89 7.06 5.15
C THR A 208 -13.08 5.56 5.33
N TRP A 209 -11.99 4.87 5.61
CA TRP A 209 -12.05 3.48 6.07
C TRP A 209 -12.78 3.41 7.42
N PRO A 210 -13.71 2.47 7.60
CA PRO A 210 -14.28 2.18 8.90
C PRO A 210 -13.18 1.84 9.92
N ALA A 211 -13.42 2.16 11.19
CA ALA A 211 -12.55 1.75 12.29
C ALA A 211 -12.35 0.23 12.25
#